data_AF-A0A968VAR5-F1
#
_entry.id   AF-A0A968VAR5-F1
#
_cell.length_a   1.000
_cell.length_b   1.000
_cell.length_c   1.000
_cell.angle_alpha   90.00
_cell.angle_beta   90.00
_cell.angle_gamma   90.00
#
_symmetry.space_group_name_H-M   'P 1'
#
loop_
_entity.id
_entity.type
_entity.pdbx_description
1 polymer ?
#
loop_
_entity_poly.entity_id
_entity_poly.type
_entity_poly.pdbx_seq_one_letter_code
_entity_poly.pdbx_strand_id
1 'polypeptide(L)'
;MQVYQQLQIPKLALQTLNHQLSIYENPTLQDTDYHLEHYKLLEQLYGFTSIQSPASEQPIARMSVALDYYYFSEKLRLACLALAHGKIYKSGYQIHLMPDIIQHVQQHQLHVVPSIGIYYYIFLAMSTGQSVYFQQFREQITQHNHLFSLQTVRDIYMLAINFYIRSMNDGKMEDVHNVLALYKQGLMQGFLFENKILSRFTFINIVRISLKCEDVEWVKTFIETYKTNLEPGYQHSIYQFSLAAISFYEKRFGQVIVHLQHFKSNDILMNLSAKTLLMKAYYELQEIEVLHSHLDAMKNYLHRNKMLGYHKEKLFKNYLLHQEIITN
;
A
#
# COMPACT_ATOMS: atom_id res chain seq x y z
N MET A 1 5.88 51.34 -16.89
CA MET A 1 4.44 51.01 -16.78
C MET A 1 3.68 51.13 -18.10
N GLN A 2 3.94 52.11 -18.98
CA GLN A 2 3.23 52.24 -20.28
C GLN A 2 3.53 51.12 -21.31
N VAL A 3 4.70 50.49 -21.27
CA VAL A 3 5.05 49.36 -22.18
C VAL A 3 4.29 48.07 -21.84
N TYR A 4 3.93 47.85 -20.57
CA TYR A 4 3.14 46.68 -20.16
C TYR A 4 1.65 46.78 -20.54
N GLN A 5 1.12 48.01 -20.69
CA GLN A 5 -0.26 48.24 -21.15
C GLN A 5 -0.43 48.05 -22.66
N GLN A 6 0.63 48.24 -23.47
CA GLN A 6 0.59 48.01 -24.91
C GLN A 6 0.67 46.53 -25.32
N LEU A 7 1.12 45.64 -24.43
CA LEU A 7 1.38 44.23 -24.75
C LEU A 7 0.21 43.27 -24.44
N GLN A 8 -0.97 43.75 -24.02
CA GLN A 8 -2.12 42.92 -23.59
C GLN A 8 -1.79 41.83 -22.54
N ILE A 9 -0.61 41.86 -21.91
CA ILE A 9 -0.09 40.80 -21.02
C ILE A 9 -1.05 40.47 -19.87
N PRO A 10 -1.69 41.44 -19.19
CA PRO A 10 -2.60 41.12 -18.09
C PRO A 10 -3.89 40.44 -18.56
N LYS A 11 -4.35 40.76 -19.78
CA LYS A 11 -5.53 40.15 -20.40
C LYS A 11 -5.24 38.75 -20.92
N LEU A 12 -4.08 38.56 -21.56
CA LEU A 12 -3.61 37.25 -22.03
C LEU A 12 -3.34 36.31 -20.85
N ALA A 13 -2.72 36.80 -19.77
CA ALA A 13 -2.49 36.02 -18.55
C ALA A 13 -3.81 35.57 -17.90
N LEU A 14 -4.80 36.47 -17.79
CA LEU A 14 -6.13 36.12 -17.28
C LEU A 14 -6.86 35.11 -18.17
N GLN A 15 -6.74 35.23 -19.51
CA GLN A 15 -7.29 34.25 -20.46
C GLN A 15 -6.62 32.89 -20.33
N THR A 16 -5.30 32.82 -20.20
CA THR A 16 -4.56 31.57 -19.96
C THR A 16 -4.96 30.93 -18.63
N LEU A 17 -5.13 31.73 -17.58
CA LEU A 17 -5.53 31.25 -16.26
C LEU A 17 -6.97 30.72 -16.26
N ASN A 18 -7.91 31.43 -16.89
CA ASN A 18 -9.28 30.96 -17.05
C ASN A 18 -9.35 29.69 -17.90
N HIS A 19 -8.50 29.57 -18.93
CA HIS A 19 -8.39 28.35 -19.71
C HIS A 19 -7.86 27.18 -18.86
N GLN A 20 -6.81 27.40 -18.05
CA GLN A 20 -6.32 26.40 -17.10
C GLN A 20 -7.40 25.99 -16.09
N LEU A 21 -8.13 26.95 -15.51
CA LEU A 21 -9.24 26.67 -14.60
C LEU A 21 -10.36 25.85 -15.29
N SER A 22 -10.70 26.15 -16.54
CA SER A 22 -11.72 25.37 -17.27
C SER A 22 -11.32 23.90 -17.50
N ILE A 23 -10.02 23.62 -17.63
CA ILE A 23 -9.47 22.26 -17.68
C ILE A 23 -9.54 21.60 -16.31
N TYR A 24 -9.21 22.34 -15.24
CA TYR A 24 -9.30 21.85 -13.86
C TYR A 24 -10.74 21.62 -13.43
N GLU A 25 -11.72 22.39 -13.92
CA GLU A 25 -13.15 22.20 -13.60
C GLU A 25 -13.78 20.97 -14.28
N ASN A 26 -13.11 20.37 -15.28
CA ASN A 26 -13.46 19.08 -15.88
C ASN A 26 -12.28 18.10 -15.83
N PRO A 27 -11.79 17.75 -14.64
CA PRO A 27 -10.47 17.17 -14.54
C PRO A 27 -10.52 15.68 -14.78
N THR A 28 -9.44 15.18 -15.39
CA THR A 28 -9.15 13.74 -15.46
C THR A 28 -8.70 13.19 -14.11
N LEU A 29 -8.18 14.05 -13.21
CA LEU A 29 -7.70 13.69 -11.87
C LEU A 29 -8.37 14.54 -10.78
N GLN A 30 -8.76 13.92 -9.67
CA GLN A 30 -9.36 14.52 -8.48
C GLN A 30 -8.71 13.96 -7.21
N ASP A 31 -7.39 13.77 -7.24
CA ASP A 31 -6.62 13.36 -6.06
C ASP A 31 -6.33 14.54 -5.13
N THR A 32 -5.62 14.26 -4.02
CA THR A 32 -5.30 15.30 -3.03
C THR A 32 -4.50 16.45 -3.64
N ASP A 33 -3.52 16.16 -4.52
CA ASP A 33 -2.67 17.16 -5.14
C ASP A 33 -3.46 18.05 -6.10
N TYR A 34 -4.43 17.47 -6.82
CA TYR A 34 -5.36 18.24 -7.65
C TYR A 34 -6.07 19.36 -6.85
N HIS A 35 -6.53 19.09 -5.63
CA HIS A 35 -7.22 20.10 -4.82
C HIS A 35 -6.29 21.24 -4.39
N LEU A 36 -5.03 20.93 -4.10
CA LEU A 36 -4.02 21.94 -3.78
C LEU A 36 -3.71 22.82 -5.00
N GLU A 37 -3.52 22.22 -6.16
CA GLU A 37 -3.26 22.96 -7.40
C GLU A 37 -4.48 23.81 -7.81
N HIS A 38 -5.69 23.30 -7.64
CA HIS A 38 -6.91 24.08 -7.87
C HIS A 38 -6.98 25.30 -6.92
N TYR A 39 -6.66 25.13 -5.63
CA TYR A 39 -6.57 26.25 -4.69
C TYR A 39 -5.55 27.31 -5.17
N LYS A 40 -4.34 26.89 -5.57
CA LYS A 40 -3.28 27.79 -6.04
C LYS A 40 -3.69 28.57 -7.31
N LEU A 41 -4.39 27.92 -8.24
CA LEU A 41 -4.90 28.59 -9.44
C LEU A 41 -5.95 29.65 -9.11
N LEU A 42 -6.83 29.36 -8.14
CA LEU A 42 -7.83 30.33 -7.67
C LEU A 42 -7.21 31.50 -6.92
N GLU A 43 -6.14 31.27 -6.15
CA GLU A 43 -5.36 32.31 -5.49
C GLU A 43 -4.69 33.24 -6.52
N GLN A 44 -4.11 32.67 -7.59
CA GLN A 44 -3.61 33.45 -8.70
C GLN A 44 -4.72 34.28 -9.36
N LEU A 45 -5.90 33.70 -9.57
CA LEU A 45 -7.04 34.40 -10.18
C LEU A 45 -7.45 35.59 -9.34
N TYR A 46 -7.58 35.40 -8.03
CA TYR A 46 -7.87 36.47 -7.09
C TYR A 46 -6.84 37.61 -7.16
N GLY A 47 -5.55 37.28 -7.25
CA GLY A 47 -4.48 38.28 -7.41
C GLY A 47 -4.65 39.18 -8.64
N PHE A 48 -5.22 38.65 -9.73
CA PHE A 48 -5.52 39.45 -10.94
C PHE A 48 -6.85 40.20 -10.83
N THR A 49 -7.93 39.53 -10.42
CA THR A 49 -9.29 40.09 -10.42
C THR A 49 -9.48 41.15 -9.34
N SER A 50 -8.81 41.03 -8.20
CA SER A 50 -8.87 42.04 -7.13
C SER A 50 -8.30 43.40 -7.56
N ILE A 51 -7.33 43.41 -8.48
CA ILE A 51 -6.71 44.64 -9.01
C ILE A 51 -7.46 45.15 -10.24
N GLN A 52 -7.80 44.25 -11.18
CA GLN A 52 -8.35 44.63 -12.49
C GLN A 52 -9.88 44.76 -12.52
N SER A 53 -10.58 44.09 -11.61
CA SER A 53 -12.05 44.02 -11.59
C SER A 53 -12.56 43.84 -10.15
N PRO A 54 -12.27 44.79 -9.23
CA PRO A 54 -12.60 44.64 -7.81
C PRO A 54 -14.10 44.50 -7.53
N ALA A 55 -14.95 45.00 -8.43
CA ALA A 55 -16.41 44.90 -8.32
C ALA A 55 -16.98 43.57 -8.84
N SER A 56 -16.19 42.71 -9.49
CA SER A 56 -16.64 41.39 -9.93
C SER A 56 -16.69 40.42 -8.75
N GLU A 57 -17.48 39.34 -8.89
CA GLU A 57 -17.43 38.22 -7.96
C GLU A 57 -16.01 37.66 -7.88
N GLN A 58 -15.50 37.54 -6.66
CA GLN A 58 -14.15 37.06 -6.39
C GLN A 58 -14.18 35.56 -6.06
N PRO A 59 -13.15 34.78 -6.41
CA PRO A 59 -13.14 33.33 -6.22
C PRO A 59 -12.95 32.89 -4.75
N ILE A 60 -13.13 33.77 -3.76
CA ILE A 60 -12.81 33.52 -2.34
C ILE A 60 -13.55 32.28 -1.80
N ALA A 61 -14.85 32.15 -2.08
CA ALA A 61 -15.62 30.98 -1.65
C ALA A 61 -15.10 29.68 -2.29
N ARG A 62 -14.73 29.74 -3.57
CA ARG A 62 -14.16 28.60 -4.30
C ARG A 62 -12.78 28.23 -3.76
N MET A 63 -11.96 29.22 -3.40
CA MET A 63 -10.67 29.02 -2.75
C MET A 63 -10.85 28.27 -1.42
N SER A 64 -11.80 28.71 -0.58
CA SER A 64 -12.10 28.05 0.68
C SER A 64 -12.47 26.58 0.49
N VAL A 65 -13.37 26.28 -0.46
CA VAL A 65 -13.79 24.89 -0.74
C VAL A 65 -12.63 24.04 -1.25
N ALA A 66 -11.80 24.56 -2.17
CA ALA A 66 -10.64 23.83 -2.67
C ALA A 66 -9.62 23.55 -1.55
N LEU A 67 -9.40 24.52 -0.66
CA LEU A 67 -8.55 24.38 0.51
C LEU A 67 -9.09 23.32 1.48
N ASP A 68 -10.40 23.33 1.75
CA ASP A 68 -11.06 22.35 2.60
C ASP A 68 -10.87 20.93 2.05
N TYR A 69 -11.11 20.72 0.76
CA TYR A 69 -10.93 19.41 0.13
C TYR A 69 -9.50 18.91 0.21
N TYR A 70 -8.52 19.78 -0.05
CA TYR A 70 -7.12 19.45 0.15
C TYR A 70 -6.81 19.09 1.61
N TYR A 71 -7.20 19.96 2.54
CA TYR A 71 -6.93 19.82 3.96
C TYR A 71 -7.48 18.50 4.52
N PHE A 72 -8.77 18.20 4.28
CA PHE A 72 -9.40 16.99 4.79
C PHE A 72 -8.78 15.74 4.16
N SER A 73 -8.58 15.73 2.85
CA SER A 73 -7.96 14.59 2.15
C SER A 73 -6.55 14.31 2.66
N GLU A 74 -5.73 15.35 2.78
CA GLU A 74 -4.33 15.22 3.20
C GLU A 74 -4.21 14.84 4.68
N LYS A 75 -5.04 15.42 5.55
CA LYS A 75 -5.07 15.06 6.97
C LYS A 75 -5.47 13.60 7.17
N LEU A 76 -6.49 13.12 6.45
CA LEU A 76 -6.91 11.72 6.48
C LEU A 76 -5.81 10.79 5.93
N ARG A 77 -5.16 11.17 4.82
CA ARG A 77 -4.02 10.42 4.26
C ARG A 77 -2.89 10.27 5.28
N LEU A 78 -2.48 11.37 5.91
CA LEU A 78 -1.46 11.38 6.97
C LEU A 78 -1.86 10.52 8.17
N ALA A 79 -3.14 10.55 8.56
CA ALA A 79 -3.67 9.71 9.63
C ALA A 79 -3.59 8.22 9.28
N CYS A 80 -3.92 7.84 8.03
CA CYS A 80 -3.76 6.47 7.55
C CYS A 80 -2.29 6.03 7.58
N LEU A 81 -1.37 6.87 7.12
CA LEU A 81 0.07 6.59 7.15
C LEU A 81 0.58 6.45 8.60
N ALA A 82 0.15 7.32 9.50
CA ALA A 82 0.47 7.24 10.92
C ALA A 82 -0.04 5.94 11.57
N LEU A 83 -1.27 5.50 11.27
CA LEU A 83 -1.80 4.21 11.74
C LEU A 83 -1.08 3.01 11.11
N ALA A 84 -0.68 3.10 9.85
CA ALA A 84 0.08 2.05 9.17
C ALA A 84 1.46 1.88 9.80
N HIS A 85 2.19 2.98 9.98
CA HIS A 85 3.56 2.98 10.49
C HIS A 85 3.64 2.82 12.02
N GLY A 86 2.77 3.51 12.76
CA GLY A 86 2.67 3.51 14.22
C GLY A 86 2.60 2.11 14.81
N LYS A 87 1.77 1.25 14.23
CA LYS A 87 1.61 -0.14 14.68
C LYS A 87 2.78 -1.07 14.35
N ILE A 88 3.60 -0.74 13.33
CA ILE A 88 4.77 -1.57 12.96
C ILE A 88 6.00 -1.18 13.78
N TYR A 89 6.23 0.12 13.95
CA TYR A 89 7.46 0.65 14.57
C TYR A 89 7.25 1.17 15.99
N LYS A 90 6.07 0.92 16.59
CA LYS A 90 5.67 1.48 17.90
C LYS A 90 5.92 3.00 17.98
N SER A 91 5.69 3.70 16.86
CA SER A 91 5.91 5.15 16.78
C SER A 91 4.69 5.88 17.33
N GLY A 92 4.90 6.81 18.26
CA GLY A 92 3.86 7.60 18.93
C GLY A 92 3.38 8.80 18.11
N TYR A 93 3.14 8.62 16.80
CA TYR A 93 2.67 9.73 15.96
C TYR A 93 1.29 10.18 16.42
N GLN A 94 1.17 11.47 16.76
CA GLN A 94 -0.08 12.09 17.12
C GLN A 94 -0.54 13.00 15.98
N ILE A 95 -1.60 12.57 15.29
CA ILE A 95 -2.29 13.42 14.31
C ILE A 95 -3.39 14.17 15.05
N HIS A 96 -3.18 15.46 15.28
CA HIS A 96 -4.13 16.32 15.97
C HIS A 96 -5.41 16.54 15.16
N LEU A 97 -6.51 16.85 15.85
CA LEU A 97 -7.83 17.21 15.31
C LEU A 97 -8.60 16.06 14.62
N MET A 98 -8.16 14.81 14.76
CA MET A 98 -8.86 13.69 14.11
C MET A 98 -10.32 13.51 14.54
N PRO A 99 -10.70 13.63 15.84
CA PRO A 99 -12.11 13.53 16.22
C PRO A 99 -12.98 14.56 15.50
N ASP A 100 -12.54 15.82 15.48
CA ASP A 100 -13.24 16.93 14.82
C ASP A 100 -13.32 16.73 13.31
N ILE A 101 -12.23 16.28 12.68
CA ILE A 101 -12.19 16.00 11.24
C ILE A 101 -13.19 14.92 10.85
N ILE A 102 -13.23 13.80 11.58
CA ILE A 102 -14.16 12.70 11.28
C ILE A 102 -15.60 13.17 11.45
N GLN A 103 -15.89 13.88 12.54
CA GLN A 103 -17.21 14.45 12.78
C GLN A 103 -17.62 15.41 11.66
N HIS A 104 -16.73 16.31 11.25
CA HIS A 104 -17.00 17.29 10.21
C HIS A 104 -17.28 16.63 8.85
N VAL A 105 -16.45 15.66 8.44
CA VAL A 105 -16.64 14.90 7.19
C VAL A 105 -17.98 14.16 7.18
N GLN A 106 -18.41 13.63 8.32
CA GLN A 106 -19.71 12.97 8.44
C GLN A 106 -20.87 13.98 8.36
N GLN A 107 -20.81 15.06 9.16
CA GLN A 107 -21.89 16.06 9.26
C GLN A 107 -22.15 16.78 7.94
N HIS A 108 -21.09 17.12 7.21
CA HIS A 108 -21.18 17.85 5.94
C HIS A 108 -21.14 16.93 4.71
N GLN A 109 -21.20 15.61 4.92
CA GLN A 109 -21.18 14.60 3.86
C GLN A 109 -19.97 14.72 2.91
N LEU A 110 -18.82 15.20 3.40
CA LEU A 110 -17.62 15.40 2.57
C LEU A 110 -17.03 14.09 2.03
N HIS A 111 -17.45 12.94 2.56
CA HIS A 111 -17.08 11.62 2.06
C HIS A 111 -17.56 11.34 0.63
N VAL A 112 -18.45 12.16 0.06
CA VAL A 112 -18.83 12.08 -1.37
C VAL A 112 -17.74 12.62 -2.30
N VAL A 113 -16.81 13.42 -1.79
CA VAL A 113 -15.64 13.89 -2.55
C VAL A 113 -14.65 12.73 -2.63
N PRO A 114 -14.24 12.25 -3.82
CA PRO A 114 -13.49 11.00 -3.97
C PRO A 114 -12.22 10.91 -3.11
N SER A 115 -11.41 11.98 -3.12
CA SER A 115 -10.16 12.08 -2.37
C SER A 115 -10.38 11.98 -0.85
N ILE A 116 -11.44 12.63 -0.34
CA ILE A 116 -11.82 12.56 1.07
C ILE A 116 -12.41 11.19 1.40
N GLY A 117 -13.40 10.72 0.63
CA GLY A 117 -14.14 9.49 0.88
C GLY A 117 -13.25 8.26 0.98
N ILE A 118 -12.32 8.10 0.03
CA ILE A 118 -11.38 6.99 0.03
C ILE A 118 -10.53 6.97 1.32
N TYR A 119 -9.91 8.09 1.69
CA TYR A 119 -9.09 8.14 2.91
C TYR A 119 -9.92 8.10 4.20
N TYR A 120 -11.15 8.63 4.18
CA TYR A 120 -12.08 8.60 5.30
C TYR A 120 -12.48 7.17 5.66
N TYR A 121 -12.94 6.40 4.68
CA TYR A 121 -13.41 5.03 4.94
C TYR A 121 -12.28 4.07 5.30
N ILE A 122 -11.10 4.19 4.66
CA ILE A 122 -9.95 3.36 5.06
C ILE A 122 -9.45 3.76 6.46
N PHE A 123 -9.45 5.04 6.82
CA PHE A 123 -9.12 5.47 8.19
C PHE A 123 -10.09 4.89 9.22
N LEU A 124 -11.40 4.94 8.97
CA LEU A 124 -12.40 4.35 9.85
C LEU A 124 -12.25 2.83 9.96
N ALA A 125 -12.01 2.13 8.85
CA ALA A 125 -11.74 0.70 8.86
C ALA A 125 -10.49 0.37 9.71
N MET A 126 -9.41 1.14 9.55
CA MET A 126 -8.16 0.96 10.28
C MET A 126 -8.26 1.27 11.78
N SER A 127 -9.06 2.26 12.16
CA SER A 127 -9.21 2.71 13.54
C SER A 127 -10.22 1.87 14.33
N THR A 128 -11.33 1.47 13.70
CA THR A 128 -12.43 0.73 14.36
C THR A 128 -12.33 -0.79 14.18
N GLY A 129 -11.69 -1.25 13.10
CA GLY A 129 -11.65 -2.67 12.73
C GLY A 129 -12.99 -3.24 12.22
N GLN A 130 -13.97 -2.38 11.89
CA GLN A 130 -15.28 -2.80 11.38
C GLN A 130 -15.24 -3.02 9.86
N SER A 131 -15.82 -4.14 9.40
CA SER A 131 -15.83 -4.54 7.99
C SER A 131 -16.68 -3.62 7.10
N VAL A 132 -17.72 -2.99 7.65
CA VAL A 132 -18.61 -2.08 6.90
C VAL A 132 -17.85 -0.92 6.24
N TYR A 133 -16.94 -0.28 6.98
CA TYR A 133 -16.15 0.84 6.46
C TYR A 133 -15.18 0.37 5.38
N PHE A 134 -14.68 -0.86 5.48
CA PHE A 134 -13.85 -1.41 4.43
C PHE A 134 -14.64 -1.66 3.13
N GLN A 135 -15.88 -2.17 3.24
CA GLN A 135 -16.74 -2.33 2.07
C GLN A 135 -16.98 -0.98 1.38
N GLN A 136 -17.28 0.07 2.15
CA GLN A 136 -17.45 1.43 1.64
C GLN A 136 -16.18 1.95 0.96
N PHE A 137 -15.01 1.73 1.58
CA PHE A 137 -13.72 2.04 0.96
C PHE A 137 -13.54 1.34 -0.39
N ARG A 138 -13.86 0.04 -0.47
CA ARG A 138 -13.76 -0.76 -1.70
C ARG A 138 -14.64 -0.23 -2.82
N GLU A 139 -15.88 0.12 -2.48
CA GLU A 139 -16.83 0.70 -3.42
C GLU A 139 -16.29 2.03 -3.96
N GLN A 140 -15.83 2.92 -3.07
CA GLN A 140 -15.24 4.22 -3.43
C GLN A 140 -14.03 4.09 -4.35
N ILE A 141 -13.04 3.25 -4.00
CA ILE A 141 -11.83 3.10 -4.84
C ILE A 141 -12.13 2.40 -6.17
N THR A 142 -13.10 1.48 -6.21
CA THR A 142 -13.51 0.82 -7.47
C THR A 142 -14.21 1.81 -8.39
N GLN A 143 -15.08 2.66 -7.83
CA GLN A 143 -15.79 3.68 -8.58
C GLN A 143 -14.87 4.80 -9.08
N HIS A 144 -13.93 5.25 -8.24
CA HIS A 144 -13.20 6.49 -8.47
C HIS A 144 -11.72 6.33 -8.83
N ASN A 145 -11.15 5.11 -8.91
CA ASN A 145 -9.71 4.94 -9.20
C ASN A 145 -9.20 5.69 -10.43
N HIS A 146 -10.01 5.85 -11.47
CA HIS A 146 -9.67 6.56 -12.70
C HIS A 146 -9.44 8.07 -12.49
N LEU A 147 -9.91 8.62 -11.37
CA LEU A 147 -9.70 10.00 -10.96
C LEU A 147 -8.38 10.20 -10.19
N PHE A 148 -7.56 9.17 -10.01
CA PHE A 148 -6.32 9.27 -9.24
C PHE A 148 -5.13 8.88 -10.11
N SER A 149 -3.97 9.47 -9.80
CA SER A 149 -2.73 9.00 -10.41
C SER A 149 -2.51 7.51 -10.09
N LEU A 150 -1.86 6.79 -11.01
CA LEU A 150 -1.54 5.37 -10.82
C LEU A 150 -0.77 5.13 -9.51
N GLN A 151 0.13 6.05 -9.17
CA GLN A 151 0.91 6.00 -7.94
C GLN A 151 0.02 6.17 -6.71
N THR A 152 -0.92 7.12 -6.74
CA THR A 152 -1.86 7.33 -5.63
C THR A 152 -2.75 6.10 -5.41
N VAL A 153 -3.28 5.51 -6.49
CA VAL A 153 -4.08 4.26 -6.41
C VAL A 153 -3.24 3.12 -5.82
N ARG A 154 -1.98 2.98 -6.25
CA ARG A 154 -1.06 1.98 -5.70
C ARG A 154 -0.88 2.15 -4.20
N ASP A 155 -0.62 3.37 -3.73
CA ASP A 155 -0.39 3.65 -2.31
C ASP A 155 -1.64 3.34 -1.47
N ILE A 156 -2.83 3.68 -1.98
CA ILE A 156 -4.12 3.34 -1.39
C ILE A 156 -4.31 1.81 -1.29
N TYR A 157 -4.02 1.07 -2.36
CA TYR A 157 -4.09 -0.40 -2.35
C TYR A 157 -3.10 -1.00 -1.34
N MET A 158 -1.88 -0.47 -1.27
CA MET A 158 -0.88 -0.94 -0.31
C MET A 158 -1.31 -0.68 1.14
N LEU A 159 -1.95 0.45 1.43
CA LEU A 159 -2.56 0.72 2.74
C LEU A 159 -3.63 -0.32 3.09
N ALA A 160 -4.53 -0.61 2.16
CA ALA A 160 -5.62 -1.58 2.34
C ALA A 160 -5.11 -3.01 2.55
N ILE A 161 -4.16 -3.45 1.72
CA ILE A 161 -3.52 -4.76 1.83
C ILE A 161 -2.80 -4.89 3.18
N ASN A 162 -2.02 -3.88 3.57
CA ASN A 162 -1.30 -3.89 4.84
C ASN A 162 -2.24 -3.87 6.05
N PHE A 163 -3.43 -3.25 5.93
CA PHE A 163 -4.47 -3.34 6.96
C PHE A 163 -4.94 -4.78 7.15
N TYR A 164 -5.28 -5.50 6.08
CA TYR A 164 -5.76 -6.86 6.22
C TYR A 164 -4.70 -7.87 6.61
N ILE A 165 -3.47 -7.73 6.10
CA ILE A 165 -2.36 -8.58 6.54
C ILE A 165 -2.20 -8.47 8.06
N ARG A 166 -2.44 -7.29 8.65
CA ARG A 166 -2.47 -7.11 10.10
C ARG A 166 -3.69 -7.76 10.75
N SER A 167 -4.90 -7.52 10.24
CA SER A 167 -6.12 -8.17 10.72
C SER A 167 -5.99 -9.70 10.80
N MET A 168 -5.38 -10.31 9.77
CA MET A 168 -5.07 -11.74 9.74
C MET A 168 -4.03 -12.16 10.80
N ASN A 169 -3.02 -11.34 11.06
CA ASN A 169 -2.05 -11.61 12.13
C ASN A 169 -2.69 -11.52 13.53
N ASP A 170 -3.78 -10.75 13.67
CA ASP A 170 -4.58 -10.65 14.89
C ASP A 170 -5.62 -11.78 15.02
N GLY A 171 -5.57 -12.78 14.12
CA GLY A 171 -6.38 -14.00 14.18
C GLY A 171 -7.64 -13.99 13.31
N LYS A 172 -7.96 -12.90 12.61
CA LYS A 172 -9.12 -12.79 11.71
C LYS A 172 -8.82 -13.39 10.34
N MET A 173 -8.85 -14.72 10.26
CA MET A 173 -8.50 -15.45 9.04
C MET A 173 -9.52 -15.30 7.91
N GLU A 174 -10.75 -14.90 8.21
CA GLU A 174 -11.83 -14.62 7.24
C GLU A 174 -11.44 -13.54 6.21
N ASP A 175 -10.47 -12.68 6.54
CA ASP A 175 -10.01 -11.60 5.67
C ASP A 175 -9.10 -12.06 4.51
N VAL A 176 -8.63 -13.31 4.52
CA VAL A 176 -7.62 -13.78 3.54
C VAL A 176 -8.11 -13.67 2.09
N HIS A 177 -9.38 -13.97 1.84
CA HIS A 177 -9.98 -13.85 0.51
C HIS A 177 -10.12 -12.39 0.07
N ASN A 178 -10.39 -11.47 1.01
CA ASN A 178 -10.42 -10.03 0.71
C ASN A 178 -9.05 -9.52 0.29
N VAL A 179 -7.97 -9.99 0.94
CA VAL A 179 -6.60 -9.65 0.53
C VAL A 179 -6.28 -10.17 -0.86
N LEU A 180 -6.62 -11.43 -1.14
CA LEU A 180 -6.39 -12.02 -2.45
C LEU A 180 -7.16 -11.28 -3.55
N ALA A 181 -8.41 -10.87 -3.28
CA ALA A 181 -9.21 -10.09 -4.22
C ALA A 181 -8.56 -8.74 -4.54
N LEU A 182 -8.06 -8.01 -3.53
CA LEU A 182 -7.32 -6.76 -3.75
C LEU A 182 -6.06 -6.98 -4.58
N TYR A 183 -5.31 -8.06 -4.33
CA TYR A 183 -4.14 -8.39 -5.14
C TYR A 183 -4.51 -8.69 -6.59
N LYS A 184 -5.51 -9.55 -6.83
CA LYS A 184 -6.00 -9.90 -8.17
C LYS A 184 -6.46 -8.65 -8.94
N GLN A 185 -7.25 -7.79 -8.30
CA GLN A 185 -7.71 -6.54 -8.90
C GLN A 185 -6.55 -5.57 -9.19
N GLY A 186 -5.64 -5.39 -8.24
CA GLY A 186 -4.47 -4.53 -8.40
C GLY A 186 -3.49 -5.02 -9.47
N LEU A 187 -3.37 -6.34 -9.67
CA LEU A 187 -2.60 -6.91 -10.78
C LEU A 187 -3.29 -6.65 -12.13
N MET A 188 -4.58 -6.95 -12.22
CA MET A 188 -5.37 -6.80 -13.45
C MET A 188 -5.38 -5.35 -13.95
N GLN A 189 -5.48 -4.40 -13.03
CA GLN A 189 -5.50 -2.96 -13.35
C GLN A 189 -4.10 -2.34 -13.47
N GLY A 190 -3.03 -3.10 -13.20
CA GLY A 190 -1.66 -2.59 -13.25
C GLY A 190 -1.24 -1.72 -12.06
N PHE A 191 -2.09 -1.57 -11.04
CA PHE A 191 -1.86 -0.71 -9.87
C PHE A 191 -0.71 -1.16 -8.97
N LEU A 192 -0.40 -2.45 -8.95
CA LEU A 192 0.67 -2.96 -8.07
C LEU A 192 2.08 -2.80 -8.66
N PHE A 193 2.19 -2.39 -9.92
CA PHE A 193 3.46 -2.25 -10.61
C PHE A 193 4.03 -0.84 -10.47
N GLU A 194 5.36 -0.78 -10.38
CA GLU A 194 6.13 0.45 -10.53
C GLU A 194 6.98 0.31 -11.78
N ASN A 195 6.74 1.11 -12.82
CA ASN A 195 7.47 0.97 -14.09
C ASN A 195 7.41 -0.47 -14.66
N LYS A 196 6.25 -1.13 -14.56
CA LYS A 196 6.02 -2.55 -14.93
C LYS A 196 6.74 -3.57 -14.04
N ILE A 197 7.34 -3.14 -12.94
CA ILE A 197 8.06 -3.98 -11.98
C ILE A 197 7.20 -4.24 -10.74
N LEU A 198 7.13 -5.49 -10.30
CA LEU A 198 6.52 -5.92 -9.05
C LEU A 198 7.62 -6.13 -8.00
N SER A 199 7.44 -5.55 -6.82
CA SER A 199 8.34 -5.77 -5.69
C SER A 199 8.36 -7.25 -5.27
N ARG A 200 9.54 -7.76 -4.89
CA ARG A 200 9.71 -9.10 -4.31
C ARG A 200 8.79 -9.37 -3.12
N PHE A 201 8.52 -8.35 -2.31
CA PHE A 201 7.65 -8.49 -1.13
C PHE A 201 6.19 -8.68 -1.54
N THR A 202 5.71 -7.89 -2.49
CA THR A 202 4.35 -8.02 -3.04
C THR A 202 4.17 -9.39 -3.68
N PHE A 203 5.14 -9.83 -4.49
CA PHE A 203 5.08 -11.13 -5.17
C PHE A 203 4.98 -12.28 -4.16
N ILE A 204 5.85 -12.31 -3.14
CA ILE A 204 5.82 -13.36 -2.10
C ILE A 204 4.53 -13.30 -1.28
N ASN A 205 4.03 -12.12 -0.97
CA ASN A 205 2.79 -11.98 -0.23
C ASN A 205 1.61 -12.53 -1.05
N ILE A 206 1.55 -12.25 -2.36
CA ILE A 206 0.56 -12.85 -3.25
C ILE A 206 0.65 -14.37 -3.19
N VAL A 207 1.84 -14.95 -3.37
CA VAL A 207 2.03 -16.41 -3.30
C VAL A 207 1.52 -16.99 -1.98
N ARG A 208 1.92 -16.39 -0.85
CA ARG A 208 1.50 -16.85 0.48
C ARG A 208 0.00 -16.73 0.71
N ILE A 209 -0.60 -15.61 0.30
CA ILE A 209 -2.04 -15.38 0.46
C ILE A 209 -2.84 -16.33 -0.43
N SER A 210 -2.42 -16.56 -1.67
CA SER A 210 -3.08 -17.52 -2.56
C SER A 210 -3.03 -18.94 -2.01
N LEU A 211 -1.89 -19.38 -1.50
CA LEU A 211 -1.76 -20.70 -0.86
C LEU A 211 -2.64 -20.79 0.40
N LYS A 212 -2.77 -19.72 1.19
CA LYS A 212 -3.69 -19.69 2.33
C LYS A 212 -5.16 -19.71 1.92
N CYS A 213 -5.51 -19.16 0.76
CA CYS A 213 -6.84 -19.26 0.15
C CYS A 213 -7.08 -20.60 -0.55
N GLU A 214 -6.11 -21.53 -0.51
CA GLU A 214 -6.13 -22.82 -1.21
C GLU A 214 -6.24 -22.69 -2.75
N ASP A 215 -5.92 -21.53 -3.31
CA ASP A 215 -6.02 -21.23 -4.75
C ASP A 215 -4.68 -21.57 -5.47
N VAL A 216 -4.35 -22.86 -5.44
CA VAL A 216 -3.04 -23.38 -5.91
C VAL A 216 -2.83 -23.19 -7.41
N GLU A 217 -3.87 -23.46 -8.20
CA GLU A 217 -3.76 -23.36 -9.66
C GLU A 217 -3.59 -21.90 -10.09
N TRP A 218 -4.31 -20.97 -9.46
CA TRP A 218 -4.12 -19.55 -9.75
C TRP A 218 -2.71 -19.08 -9.38
N VAL A 219 -2.14 -19.53 -8.24
CA VAL A 219 -0.79 -19.09 -7.87
C VAL A 219 0.28 -19.64 -8.83
N LYS A 220 0.11 -20.85 -9.36
CA LYS A 220 0.98 -21.40 -10.41
C LYS A 220 0.94 -20.53 -11.67
N THR A 221 -0.26 -20.18 -12.13
CA THR A 221 -0.42 -19.26 -13.27
C THR A 221 0.21 -17.90 -12.98
N PHE A 222 -0.07 -17.32 -11.80
CA PHE A 222 0.49 -16.04 -11.37
C PHE A 222 2.02 -16.03 -11.44
N ILE A 223 2.68 -17.07 -10.91
CA ILE A 223 4.14 -17.15 -10.89
C ILE A 223 4.69 -17.14 -12.32
N GLU A 224 4.13 -17.96 -13.21
CA GLU A 224 4.59 -18.04 -14.60
C GLU A 224 4.33 -16.75 -15.37
N THR A 225 3.16 -16.13 -15.18
CA THR A 225 2.78 -14.88 -15.84
C THR A 225 3.66 -13.71 -15.42
N TYR A 226 3.96 -13.56 -14.13
CA TYR A 226 4.59 -12.35 -13.60
C TYR A 226 6.07 -12.50 -13.21
N LYS A 227 6.70 -13.68 -13.42
CA LYS A 227 8.13 -13.88 -13.08
C LYS A 227 9.08 -12.88 -13.75
N THR A 228 8.73 -12.38 -14.95
CA THR A 228 9.52 -11.38 -15.69
C THR A 228 9.25 -9.95 -15.23
N ASN A 229 8.13 -9.71 -14.53
CA ASN A 229 7.82 -8.43 -13.91
C ASN A 229 8.50 -8.27 -12.55
N LEU A 230 9.08 -9.30 -11.96
CA LEU A 230 9.84 -9.18 -10.72
C LEU A 230 11.06 -8.25 -10.87
N GLU A 231 11.45 -7.63 -9.77
CA GLU A 231 12.71 -6.87 -9.68
C GLU A 231 13.88 -7.67 -10.30
N PRO A 232 14.60 -7.15 -11.31
CA PRO A 232 15.57 -7.92 -12.10
C PRO A 232 16.60 -8.70 -11.28
N GLY A 233 17.11 -8.11 -10.21
CA GLY A 233 18.09 -8.76 -9.31
C GLY A 233 17.53 -9.89 -8.44
N TYR A 234 16.21 -10.07 -8.41
CA TYR A 234 15.53 -11.03 -7.54
C TYR A 234 14.69 -12.06 -8.29
N GLN A 235 14.53 -11.93 -9.62
CA GLN A 235 13.63 -12.78 -10.42
C GLN A 235 13.86 -14.28 -10.18
N HIS A 236 15.09 -14.75 -10.38
CA HIS A 236 15.42 -16.18 -10.22
C HIS A 236 15.17 -16.66 -8.79
N SER A 237 15.66 -15.93 -7.80
CA SER A 237 15.56 -16.35 -6.40
C SER A 237 14.12 -16.34 -5.90
N ILE A 238 13.34 -15.31 -6.23
CA ILE A 238 11.94 -15.23 -5.80
C ILE A 238 11.09 -16.27 -6.52
N TYR A 239 11.37 -16.55 -7.80
CA TYR A 239 10.76 -17.65 -8.53
C TYR A 239 11.02 -19.00 -7.84
N GLN A 240 12.28 -19.32 -7.52
CA GLN A 240 12.64 -20.55 -6.81
C GLN A 240 12.00 -20.64 -5.41
N PHE A 241 11.98 -19.54 -4.66
CA PHE A 241 11.30 -19.49 -3.38
C PHE A 241 9.79 -19.75 -3.51
N SER A 242 9.16 -19.21 -4.56
CA SER A 242 7.73 -19.37 -4.80
C SER A 242 7.38 -20.81 -5.19
N LEU A 243 8.20 -21.46 -6.01
CA LEU A 243 8.07 -22.90 -6.31
C LEU A 243 8.25 -23.74 -5.04
N ALA A 244 9.25 -23.43 -4.21
CA ALA A 244 9.44 -24.09 -2.93
C ALA A 244 8.20 -23.97 -2.01
N ALA A 245 7.55 -22.80 -2.00
CA ALA A 245 6.34 -22.59 -1.22
C ALA A 245 5.16 -23.45 -1.71
N ILE A 246 5.00 -23.58 -3.04
CA ILE A 246 4.00 -24.49 -3.65
C ILE A 246 4.33 -25.94 -3.32
N SER A 247 5.58 -26.38 -3.51
CA SER A 247 6.00 -27.75 -3.19
C SER A 247 5.74 -28.10 -1.72
N PHE A 248 5.98 -27.15 -0.81
CA PHE A 248 5.69 -27.34 0.60
C PHE A 248 4.19 -27.51 0.86
N TYR A 249 3.36 -26.66 0.25
CA TYR A 249 1.90 -26.76 0.33
C TYR A 249 1.39 -28.11 -0.20
N GLU A 250 1.95 -28.59 -1.31
CA GLU A 250 1.64 -29.89 -1.93
C GLU A 250 2.29 -31.09 -1.20
N LYS A 251 2.91 -30.87 -0.03
CA LYS A 251 3.62 -31.89 0.78
C LYS A 251 4.77 -32.59 0.06
N ARG A 252 5.34 -31.96 -0.97
CA ARG A 252 6.52 -32.43 -1.72
C ARG A 252 7.80 -31.88 -1.10
N PHE A 253 8.07 -32.25 0.16
CA PHE A 253 9.13 -31.64 0.96
C PHE A 253 10.53 -31.79 0.37
N GLY A 254 10.83 -32.90 -0.32
CA GLY A 254 12.11 -33.05 -1.03
C GLY A 254 12.33 -31.99 -2.13
N GLN A 255 11.26 -31.62 -2.86
CA GLN A 255 11.34 -30.57 -3.89
C GLN A 255 11.57 -29.19 -3.29
N VAL A 256 11.09 -28.95 -2.06
CA VAL A 256 11.37 -27.70 -1.33
C VAL A 256 12.87 -27.50 -1.18
N ILE A 257 13.61 -28.55 -0.79
CA ILE A 257 15.07 -28.51 -0.64
C ILE A 257 15.73 -28.20 -1.99
N VAL A 258 15.34 -28.89 -3.05
CA VAL A 258 15.88 -28.69 -4.42
C VAL A 258 15.69 -27.25 -4.89
N HIS A 259 14.50 -26.68 -4.72
CA HIS A 259 14.24 -25.29 -5.09
C HIS A 259 15.05 -24.30 -4.25
N LEU A 260 15.14 -24.52 -2.93
CA LEU A 260 15.87 -23.61 -2.04
C LEU A 260 17.39 -23.69 -2.18
N GLN A 261 17.97 -24.76 -2.75
CA GLN A 261 19.38 -24.79 -3.15
C GLN A 261 19.71 -23.73 -4.22
N HIS A 262 18.73 -23.39 -5.07
CA HIS A 262 18.87 -22.40 -6.12
C HIS A 262 18.46 -20.99 -5.66
N PHE A 263 17.97 -20.84 -4.42
CA PHE A 263 17.62 -19.56 -3.84
C PHE A 263 18.87 -18.84 -3.32
N LYS A 264 19.17 -17.66 -3.87
CA LYS A 264 20.23 -16.76 -3.37
C LYS A 264 19.75 -15.32 -3.32
N SER A 265 19.65 -14.74 -2.13
CA SER A 265 19.21 -13.36 -1.96
C SER A 265 20.15 -12.60 -1.05
N ASN A 266 20.38 -11.32 -1.33
CA ASN A 266 21.05 -10.41 -0.40
C ASN A 266 20.07 -9.79 0.61
N ASP A 267 18.77 -10.03 0.43
CA ASP A 267 17.73 -9.54 1.34
C ASP A 267 17.64 -10.43 2.59
N ILE A 268 17.81 -9.81 3.75
CA ILE A 268 17.84 -10.50 5.04
C ILE A 268 16.49 -11.19 5.33
N LEU A 269 15.36 -10.51 5.06
CA LEU A 269 14.02 -11.06 5.35
C LEU A 269 13.67 -12.22 4.42
N MET A 270 14.15 -12.17 3.18
CA MET A 270 13.97 -13.27 2.22
C MET A 270 14.79 -14.49 2.63
N ASN A 271 16.05 -14.30 3.04
CA ASN A 271 16.87 -15.39 3.58
C ASN A 271 16.25 -16.05 4.81
N LEU A 272 15.71 -15.25 5.73
CA LEU A 272 15.01 -15.76 6.91
C LEU A 272 13.77 -16.58 6.51
N SER A 273 13.02 -16.10 5.52
CA SER A 273 11.85 -16.80 4.98
C SER A 273 12.23 -18.15 4.36
N ALA A 274 13.28 -18.17 3.52
CA ALA A 274 13.79 -19.40 2.91
C ALA A 274 14.29 -20.41 3.93
N LYS A 275 15.09 -19.97 4.92
CA LYS A 275 15.58 -20.82 6.01
C LYS A 275 14.43 -21.40 6.83
N THR A 276 13.41 -20.60 7.11
CA THR A 276 12.21 -21.07 7.84
C THR A 276 11.49 -22.16 7.05
N LEU A 277 11.29 -21.97 5.75
CA LEU A 277 10.64 -22.97 4.90
C LEU A 277 11.47 -24.27 4.80
N LEU A 278 12.79 -24.14 4.70
CA LEU A 278 13.71 -25.28 4.66
C LEU A 278 13.67 -26.09 5.97
N MET A 279 13.71 -25.42 7.13
CA MET A 279 13.59 -26.08 8.44
C MET A 279 12.26 -26.82 8.57
N LYS A 280 11.15 -26.23 8.11
CA LYS A 280 9.87 -26.92 8.08
C LYS A 280 9.90 -28.17 7.18
N ALA A 281 10.53 -28.10 6.01
CA ALA A 281 10.65 -29.26 5.14
C ALA A 281 11.48 -30.38 5.77
N TYR A 282 12.60 -30.07 6.44
CA TYR A 282 13.38 -31.08 7.16
C TYR A 282 12.63 -31.70 8.32
N TYR A 283 11.84 -30.91 9.06
CA TYR A 283 10.96 -31.42 10.11
C TYR A 283 9.97 -32.45 9.57
N GLU A 284 9.27 -32.13 8.47
CA GLU A 284 8.29 -33.01 7.84
C GLU A 284 8.93 -34.28 7.25
N LEU A 285 10.20 -34.21 6.82
CA LEU A 285 10.98 -35.36 6.36
C LEU A 285 11.61 -36.17 7.50
N GLN A 286 11.44 -35.74 8.76
CA GLN A 286 12.08 -36.34 9.94
C GLN A 286 13.63 -36.35 9.88
N GLU A 287 14.22 -35.41 9.16
CA GLU A 287 15.68 -35.21 9.04
C GLU A 287 16.20 -34.39 10.23
N ILE A 288 16.09 -34.94 11.44
CA ILE A 288 16.26 -34.19 12.71
C ILE A 288 17.69 -33.66 12.90
N GLU A 289 18.73 -34.42 12.54
CA GLU A 289 20.12 -33.98 12.67
C GLU A 289 20.43 -32.77 11.78
N VAL A 290 19.91 -32.80 10.54
CA VAL A 290 20.05 -31.70 9.58
C VAL A 290 19.28 -30.47 10.08
N LEU A 291 18.07 -30.67 10.59
CA LEU A 291 17.26 -29.61 11.19
C LEU A 291 17.98 -28.90 12.35
N HIS A 292 18.61 -29.66 13.26
CA HIS A 292 19.39 -29.07 14.36
C HIS A 292 20.52 -28.17 13.84
N SER A 293 21.27 -28.63 12.85
CA SER A 293 22.34 -27.84 12.23
C SER A 293 21.82 -26.54 11.61
N HIS A 294 20.63 -26.58 11.00
CA HIS A 294 19.98 -25.40 10.44
C HIS A 294 19.44 -24.44 11.51
N LEU A 295 18.93 -24.95 12.63
CA LEU A 295 18.49 -24.14 13.77
C LEU A 295 19.66 -23.38 14.40
N ASP A 296 20.81 -24.02 14.60
CA ASP A 296 22.01 -23.36 15.12
C ASP A 296 22.53 -22.28 14.16
N ALA A 297 22.53 -22.57 12.85
CA ALA A 297 22.89 -21.59 11.83
C ALA A 297 21.91 -20.40 11.83
N MET A 298 20.61 -20.64 12.01
CA MET A 298 19.57 -19.60 12.12
C MET A 298 19.77 -18.73 13.36
N LYS A 299 20.05 -19.34 14.52
CA LYS A 299 20.38 -18.64 15.77
C LYS A 299 21.56 -17.69 15.56
N ASN A 300 22.65 -18.19 14.99
CA ASN A 300 23.84 -17.38 14.70
C ASN A 300 23.54 -16.23 13.72
N TYR A 301 22.73 -16.50 12.69
CA TYR A 301 22.31 -15.48 11.74
C TYR A 301 21.46 -14.36 12.37
N LEU A 302 20.53 -14.71 13.27
CA LEU A 302 19.71 -13.76 14.03
C LEU A 302 20.54 -12.92 15.01
N HIS A 303 21.59 -13.48 15.61
CA HIS A 303 22.49 -12.75 16.51
C HIS A 303 23.35 -11.71 15.77
N ARG A 304 23.82 -12.04 14.56
CA ARG A 304 24.64 -11.14 13.74
C ARG A 304 23.85 -9.96 13.16
N ASN A 305 22.58 -10.17 12.82
CA ASN A 305 21.74 -9.15 12.19
C ASN A 305 20.92 -8.35 13.22
N LYS A 306 21.59 -7.43 13.93
CA LYS A 306 20.96 -6.59 14.98
C LYS A 306 19.87 -5.62 14.47
N MET A 307 19.81 -5.36 13.15
CA MET A 307 18.88 -4.42 12.51
C MET A 307 17.46 -4.97 12.26
N LEU A 308 17.12 -6.16 12.76
CA LEU A 308 15.85 -6.85 12.45
C LEU A 308 14.58 -6.27 13.10
N GLY A 309 14.70 -5.30 14.02
CA GLY A 309 13.57 -4.60 14.63
C GLY A 309 12.44 -5.54 15.11
N TYR A 310 11.19 -5.19 14.80
CA TYR A 310 9.98 -5.96 15.15
C TYR A 310 9.94 -7.38 14.56
N HIS A 311 10.55 -7.62 13.39
CA HIS A 311 10.58 -8.95 12.78
C HIS A 311 11.38 -9.96 13.61
N LYS A 312 12.34 -9.47 14.43
CA LYS A 312 13.16 -10.30 15.29
C LYS A 312 12.32 -11.10 16.29
N GLU A 313 11.39 -10.47 17.01
CA GLU A 313 10.60 -11.14 18.06
C GLU A 313 9.70 -12.25 17.48
N LYS A 314 9.02 -12.00 16.36
CA LYS A 314 8.16 -13.02 15.70
C LYS A 314 8.99 -14.19 15.16
N LEU A 315 10.16 -13.91 14.57
CA LEU A 315 11.06 -14.94 14.07
C LEU A 315 11.72 -15.73 15.20
N PHE A 316 12.06 -15.09 16.32
CA PHE A 316 12.54 -15.77 17.52
C PHE A 316 11.44 -16.65 18.15
N LYS A 317 10.18 -16.20 18.19
CA LYS A 317 9.06 -17.05 18.64
C LYS A 317 8.86 -18.27 17.76
N ASN A 318 8.92 -18.12 16.44
CA ASN A 318 8.85 -19.26 15.52
C ASN A 318 10.03 -20.22 15.69
N TYR A 319 11.24 -19.68 15.90
CA TYR A 319 12.43 -20.49 16.23
C TYR A 319 12.25 -21.27 17.53
N LEU A 320 11.77 -20.62 18.61
CA LEU A 320 11.52 -21.26 19.90
C LEU A 320 10.44 -22.34 19.80
N LEU A 321 9.34 -22.08 19.08
CA LEU A 321 8.27 -23.06 18.87
C LEU A 321 8.78 -24.33 18.15
N HIS A 322 9.60 -24.16 17.11
CA HIS A 322 10.20 -25.29 16.41
C HIS A 322 11.25 -26.01 17.26
N GLN A 323 11.95 -25.30 18.16
CA GLN A 323 12.89 -25.91 19.09
C GLN A 323 12.16 -26.76 20.14
N GLU A 324 11.06 -26.27 20.71
CA GLU A 324 10.24 -26.99 21.72
C GLU A 324 9.61 -28.27 21.16
N ILE A 325 9.22 -28.28 19.88
CA ILE A 325 8.68 -29.46 19.19
C ILE A 325 9.74 -30.55 18.93
N ILE A 326 11.03 -30.19 18.93
CA ILE A 326 12.14 -31.14 18.68
C ILE A 326 12.71 -31.69 20.00
N THR A 327 12.62 -30.92 21.09
CA THR A 327 13.09 -31.34 22.43
C THR A 327 12.08 -32.15 23.25
N ASN A 328 10.82 -32.24 22.81
CA ASN A 328 9.78 -33.12 23.36
C ASN A 328 9.46 -34.22 22.34
#